data_AF-A0AA43RMT2-F1
#
_entry.id   AF-A0AA43RMT2-F1
#
_cell.length_a   1.000
_cell.length_b   1.000
_cell.length_c   1.000
_cell.angle_alpha   90.00
_cell.angle_beta   90.00
_cell.angle_gamma   90.00
#
_symmetry.space_group_name_H-M   'P 1'
#
loop_
_entity.id
_entity.type
_entity.pdbx_description
1 polymer ?
#
loop_
_entity_poly.entity_id
_entity_poly.type
_entity_poly.pdbx_seq_one_letter_code
_entity_poly.pdbx_strand_id
1 'polypeptide(L)'
;MFVLNSIQNPLPLQIQFLFENAPPLNPTLNAKETQTKITSFLKKKGWSCKNELFINDRGDGKKGRVDIVAHKDGITLAIEIDRLHPRKKSILKLQGINAYRILILRGTVKCVIPSGIHAICSINGGNDSKEYV
;
A
#
# COMPACT_ATOMS: atom_id res chain seq x y z
N MET A 1 10.91 -4.55 -15.35
CA MET A 1 9.45 -4.77 -15.37
C MET A 1 9.06 -5.20 -13.97
N PHE A 2 8.22 -4.42 -13.27
CA PHE A 2 7.87 -4.70 -11.87
C PHE A 2 6.51 -5.38 -11.83
N VAL A 3 6.38 -6.35 -10.94
CA VAL A 3 5.13 -7.09 -10.73
C VAL A 3 4.85 -7.02 -9.24
N LEU A 4 3.60 -6.72 -8.90
CA LEU A 4 3.09 -6.87 -7.54
C LEU A 4 3.01 -8.37 -7.24
N ASN A 5 4.10 -8.94 -6.73
CA ASN A 5 4.37 -10.38 -6.80
C ASN A 5 3.59 -11.27 -5.81
N SER A 6 2.75 -10.73 -4.94
CA SER A 6 1.94 -11.57 -4.06
C SER A 6 0.81 -10.80 -3.38
N ILE A 7 -0.41 -10.93 -3.89
CA ILE A 7 -1.60 -10.67 -3.09
C ILE A 7 -1.83 -11.91 -2.23
N GLN A 8 -1.53 -11.81 -0.93
CA GLN A 8 -1.97 -12.81 0.03
C GLN A 8 -3.40 -12.38 0.47
N ASN A 9 -4.41 -13.25 0.32
CA ASN A 9 -5.86 -13.05 0.57
C ASN A 9 -6.71 -12.43 -0.57
N PRO A 10 -7.99 -12.82 -0.71
CA PRO A 10 -8.80 -12.38 -1.84
C PRO A 10 -9.23 -10.92 -1.68
N LEU A 11 -8.56 -10.04 -2.41
CA LEU A 11 -9.15 -8.77 -2.81
C LEU A 11 -10.21 -9.03 -3.89
N PRO A 12 -11.24 -8.19 -4.04
CA PRO A 12 -12.04 -8.17 -5.27
C PRO A 12 -11.16 -8.17 -6.53
N LEU A 13 -11.52 -8.96 -7.54
CA LEU A 13 -10.72 -9.13 -8.77
C LEU A 13 -10.31 -7.80 -9.40
N GLN A 14 -11.21 -6.81 -9.41
CA GLN A 14 -10.92 -5.46 -9.90
C GLN A 14 -9.73 -4.78 -9.20
N ILE A 15 -9.54 -5.03 -7.90
CA ILE A 15 -8.41 -4.49 -7.13
C ILE A 15 -7.16 -5.32 -7.40
N GLN A 16 -7.29 -6.65 -7.53
CA GLN A 16 -6.16 -7.50 -7.93
C GLN A 16 -5.60 -7.06 -9.28
N PHE A 17 -6.47 -6.99 -10.30
CA PHE A 17 -6.11 -6.52 -11.64
C PHE A 17 -5.53 -5.11 -11.64
N LEU A 18 -6.04 -4.19 -10.80
CA LEU A 18 -5.48 -2.85 -10.67
C LEU A 18 -4.00 -2.89 -10.31
N PHE A 19 -3.63 -3.71 -9.33
CA PHE A 19 -2.26 -3.78 -8.85
C PHE A 19 -1.36 -4.64 -9.74
N GLU A 20 -1.86 -5.71 -10.34
CA GLU A 20 -1.14 -6.51 -11.34
C GLU A 20 -0.78 -5.68 -12.58
N ASN A 21 -1.64 -4.75 -12.98
CA ASN A 21 -1.44 -3.87 -14.13
C ASN A 21 -0.87 -2.49 -13.73
N ALA A 22 -0.31 -2.37 -12.53
CA ALA A 22 0.35 -1.14 -12.10
C ALA A 22 1.60 -0.90 -12.98
N PRO A 23 1.84 0.36 -13.40
CA PRO A 23 3.02 0.68 -14.18
C PRO A 23 4.27 0.37 -13.35
N PRO A 24 5.39 0.11 -14.04
CA PRO A 24 6.64 -0.10 -13.37
C PRO A 24 7.01 1.06 -12.42
N LEU A 25 7.15 0.79 -11.12
CA LEU A 25 7.59 1.78 -10.13
C LEU A 25 9.06 1.53 -9.79
N ASN A 26 9.92 2.51 -10.05
CA ASN A 26 11.32 2.43 -9.59
C ASN A 26 11.34 2.41 -8.05
N PRO A 27 12.13 1.53 -7.43
CA PRO A 27 12.31 1.46 -5.97
C PRO A 27 13.02 2.73 -5.50
N THR A 28 12.26 3.78 -5.20
CA THR A 28 12.84 5.01 -4.68
C THR A 28 13.03 4.85 -3.18
N LEU A 29 14.23 5.18 -2.66
CA LEU A 29 14.43 5.37 -1.21
C LEU A 29 13.54 6.48 -0.63
N ASN A 30 12.86 7.26 -1.47
CA ASN A 30 11.93 8.31 -1.10
C ASN A 30 10.47 7.84 -1.01
N ALA A 31 9.88 7.90 0.19
CA ALA A 31 8.49 7.48 0.40
C ALA A 31 7.49 8.42 -0.27
N LYS A 32 7.83 9.71 -0.34
CA LYS A 32 6.99 10.75 -0.94
C LYS A 32 6.87 10.57 -2.44
N GLU A 33 7.97 10.25 -3.10
CA GLU A 33 7.97 9.98 -4.54
C GLU A 33 7.13 8.74 -4.86
N THR A 34 7.28 7.67 -4.07
CA THR A 34 6.45 6.46 -4.19
C THR A 34 4.97 6.80 -4.02
N GLN A 35 4.59 7.56 -2.99
CA GLN A 35 3.22 8.03 -2.77
C GLN A 35 2.70 8.79 -4.00
N THR A 36 3.44 9.77 -4.49
CA THR A 36 3.05 10.57 -5.67
C THR A 36 2.81 9.69 -6.90
N LYS A 37 3.67 8.70 -7.16
CA LYS A 37 3.51 7.79 -8.30
C LYS A 37 2.28 6.89 -8.16
N ILE A 38 2.05 6.32 -6.98
CA ILE A 38 0.86 5.50 -6.70
C ILE A 38 -0.41 6.34 -6.82
N THR A 39 -0.46 7.51 -6.21
CA THR A 39 -1.61 8.43 -6.32
C THR A 39 -1.87 8.79 -7.79
N SER A 40 -0.83 9.11 -8.55
CA SER A 40 -0.95 9.43 -9.98
C SER A 40 -1.50 8.26 -10.78
N PHE A 41 -1.03 7.05 -10.50
CA PHE A 41 -1.53 5.83 -11.13
C PHE A 41 -3.01 5.58 -10.83
N LEU A 42 -3.39 5.63 -9.56
CA LEU A 42 -4.78 5.45 -9.13
C LEU A 42 -5.70 6.49 -9.78
N LYS A 43 -5.30 7.77 -9.78
CA LYS A 43 -6.04 8.84 -10.47
C LYS A 43 -6.21 8.57 -11.97
N LYS A 44 -5.15 8.14 -12.66
CA LYS A 44 -5.23 7.75 -14.09
C LYS A 44 -6.19 6.57 -14.34
N LYS A 45 -6.43 5.72 -13.33
CA LYS A 45 -7.40 4.62 -13.38
C LYS A 45 -8.81 5.02 -12.88
N GLY A 46 -9.04 6.31 -12.65
CA GLY A 46 -10.33 6.88 -12.29
C GLY A 46 -10.64 6.88 -10.79
N TRP A 47 -9.64 6.68 -9.93
CA TRP A 47 -9.84 6.75 -8.47
C TRP A 47 -9.72 8.17 -7.96
N SER A 48 -10.66 8.60 -7.11
CA SER A 48 -10.53 9.81 -6.32
C SER A 48 -9.59 9.54 -5.14
N CYS A 49 -8.51 10.29 -5.00
CA CYS A 49 -7.47 10.03 -4.00
C CYS A 49 -7.28 11.22 -3.05
N LYS A 50 -7.21 10.93 -1.75
CA LYS A 50 -6.78 11.86 -0.70
C LYS A 50 -5.51 11.34 -0.04
N ASN A 51 -4.43 12.12 -0.15
CA ASN A 51 -3.17 11.79 0.50
C ASN A 51 -3.17 12.31 1.93
N GLU A 52 -2.41 11.65 2.80
CA GLU A 52 -2.18 12.10 4.18
C GLU A 52 -3.48 12.30 4.98
N LEU A 53 -4.46 11.40 4.80
CA LEU A 53 -5.75 11.50 5.50
C LEU A 53 -5.52 11.41 7.01
N PHE A 54 -5.89 12.48 7.72
CA PHE A 54 -5.80 12.53 9.16
C PHE A 54 -6.78 11.56 9.82
N ILE A 55 -6.28 10.84 10.83
CA ILE A 55 -7.06 9.98 11.72
C ILE A 55 -6.85 10.44 13.15
N ASN A 56 -7.96 10.77 13.81
CA ASN A 56 -7.99 11.35 15.15
C ASN A 56 -7.48 10.38 16.21
N ASP A 57 -7.78 9.09 16.04
CA ASP A 57 -7.29 8.00 16.85
C ASP A 57 -6.98 6.80 15.95
N ARG A 58 -5.80 6.21 16.10
CA ARG A 58 -5.37 4.99 15.38
C ARG A 58 -5.71 3.70 16.15
N GLY A 59 -6.49 3.78 17.22
CA GLY A 59 -6.81 2.67 18.13
C GLY A 59 -5.81 2.49 19.27
N ASP A 60 -4.86 3.42 19.44
CA ASP A 60 -3.91 3.45 20.57
C ASP A 60 -3.89 4.81 21.28
N GLY A 61 -4.91 5.65 21.04
CA GLY A 61 -5.03 7.01 21.57
C GLY A 61 -4.15 8.04 20.83
N LYS A 62 -3.41 7.65 19.79
CA LYS A 62 -2.52 8.56 19.04
C LYS A 62 -3.11 8.97 17.69
N LYS A 63 -2.95 10.24 17.37
CA LYS A 63 -3.25 10.81 16.04
C LYS A 63 -2.32 10.26 14.97
N GLY A 64 -2.77 10.14 13.73
CA GLY A 64 -1.96 9.64 12.61
C GLY A 64 -2.43 10.17 11.26
N ARG A 65 -1.73 9.75 10.21
CA ARG A 65 -2.13 10.00 8.82
C ARG A 65 -1.98 8.73 8.02
N VAL A 66 -3.00 8.38 7.24
CA VAL A 66 -2.91 7.32 6.23
C VAL A 66 -2.36 7.91 4.94
N ASP A 67 -1.35 7.27 4.37
CA ASP A 67 -0.59 7.83 3.25
C ASP A 67 -1.50 8.10 2.04
N ILE A 68 -2.37 7.16 1.67
CA ILE A 68 -3.35 7.34 0.58
C ILE A 68 -4.67 6.68 0.95
N VAL A 69 -5.77 7.41 0.78
CA VAL A 69 -7.11 6.84 0.72
C VAL A 69 -7.69 7.10 -0.66
N ALA A 70 -8.17 6.05 -1.32
CA ALA A 70 -8.69 6.11 -2.68
C ALA A 70 -10.10 5.54 -2.75
N HIS A 71 -10.97 6.19 -3.53
CA HIS A 71 -12.37 5.81 -3.70
C HIS A 71 -12.72 5.67 -5.19
N LYS A 72 -13.46 4.61 -5.52
CA LYS A 72 -14.03 4.39 -6.85
C LYS A 72 -15.19 3.39 -6.75
N ASP A 73 -16.33 3.69 -7.38
CA ASP A 73 -17.47 2.76 -7.52
C ASP A 73 -17.90 2.09 -6.20
N GLY A 74 -17.97 2.86 -5.11
CA GLY A 74 -18.32 2.36 -3.77
C GLY A 74 -17.20 1.62 -3.03
N ILE A 75 -16.06 1.41 -3.66
CA ILE A 75 -14.87 0.76 -3.07
C ILE A 75 -13.98 1.82 -2.46
N THR A 76 -13.48 1.55 -1.25
CA THR A 76 -12.47 2.36 -0.59
C THR A 76 -11.20 1.54 -0.37
N LEU A 77 -10.06 2.09 -0.79
CA LEU A 77 -8.72 1.59 -0.47
C LEU A 77 -8.07 2.50 0.56
N ALA A 78 -7.42 1.92 1.56
CA ALA A 78 -6.51 2.61 2.46
C ALA A 78 -5.12 1.99 2.29
N ILE A 79 -4.12 2.83 2.01
CA ILE A 79 -2.77 2.40 1.63
C ILE A 79 -1.75 3.07 2.53
N GLU A 80 -0.84 2.27 3.08
CA GLU A 80 0.39 2.72 3.74
C GLU A 80 1.61 2.24 2.97
N ILE A 81 2.66 3.06 2.95
CA ILE A 81 3.91 2.80 2.24
C ILE A 81 5.03 2.64 3.25
N ASP A 82 5.49 1.41 3.41
CA ASP A 82 6.58 1.03 4.28
C ASP A 82 7.86 0.75 3.49
N ARG A 83 9.00 0.64 4.19
CA ARG A 83 10.29 0.39 3.53
C ARG A 83 10.46 -1.09 3.21
N LEU A 84 10.68 -1.91 4.24
CA LEU A 84 11.01 -3.34 4.10
C LEU A 84 9.97 -4.25 4.74
N HIS A 85 9.34 -3.81 5.83
CA HIS A 85 8.40 -4.60 6.61
C HIS A 85 7.20 -3.77 7.03
N PRO A 86 6.01 -4.38 7.16
CA PRO A 86 4.86 -3.78 7.81
C PRO A 86 5.21 -3.22 9.20
N ARG A 87 5.00 -1.93 9.41
CA ARG A 87 5.19 -1.30 10.72
C ARG A 87 3.92 -1.41 11.54
N LYS A 88 4.04 -1.74 12.83
CA LYS A 88 2.93 -1.77 13.79
C LYS A 88 2.04 -0.52 13.69
N LYS A 89 2.66 0.67 13.59
CA LYS A 89 1.91 1.92 13.44
C LYS A 89 1.08 1.98 12.16
N SER A 90 1.62 1.50 11.03
CA SER A 90 0.92 1.53 9.74
C SER A 90 -0.26 0.55 9.74
N ILE A 91 -0.08 -0.62 10.36
CA ILE A 91 -1.16 -1.59 10.58
C ILE A 91 -2.30 -0.96 11.40
N LEU A 92 -1.99 -0.35 12.55
CA LEU A 92 -2.99 0.28 13.43
C LEU A 92 -3.78 1.38 12.70
N LYS A 93 -3.09 2.26 11.97
CA LYS A 93 -3.74 3.31 11.17
C LYS A 93 -4.72 2.73 10.14
N LEU A 94 -4.30 1.69 9.42
CA LEU A 94 -5.14 1.02 8.42
C LEU A 94 -6.34 0.32 9.07
N GLN A 95 -6.14 -0.31 10.23
CA GLN A 95 -7.20 -0.99 10.97
C GLN A 95 -8.31 -0.04 11.45
N GLY A 96 -7.97 1.24 11.69
CA GLY A 96 -8.92 2.28 12.05
C GLY A 96 -9.81 2.79 10.90
N ILE A 97 -9.63 2.29 9.67
CA ILE A 97 -10.43 2.69 8.50
C ILE A 97 -11.27 1.51 8.00
N ASN A 98 -12.54 1.77 7.70
CA ASN A 98 -13.41 0.85 6.99
C ASN A 98 -13.11 0.89 5.47
N ALA A 99 -12.14 0.08 5.04
CA ALA A 99 -11.63 0.05 3.67
C ALA A 99 -10.92 -1.29 3.39
N TYR A 100 -10.60 -1.56 2.12
CA TYR A 100 -9.56 -2.52 1.78
C TYR A 100 -8.20 -1.95 2.16
N ARG A 101 -7.52 -2.64 3.06
CA ARG A 101 -6.29 -2.18 3.72
C ARG A 101 -5.08 -2.81 3.06
N ILE A 102 -4.25 -1.99 2.45
CA ILE A 102 -3.17 -2.42 1.58
C ILE A 102 -1.86 -1.83 2.11
N LEU A 103 -0.82 -2.66 2.18
CA LEU A 103 0.52 -2.25 2.55
C LEU A 103 1.43 -2.35 1.34
N ILE A 104 2.04 -1.25 0.95
CA ILE A 104 3.04 -1.23 -0.12
C ILE A 104 4.44 -1.16 0.50
N LEU A 105 5.27 -2.16 0.24
CA LEU A 105 6.67 -2.21 0.65
C LEU A 105 7.54 -1.69 -0.48
N ARG A 106 8.46 -0.76 -0.18
CA ARG A 106 9.43 -0.21 -1.15
C ARG A 106 10.66 -1.10 -1.37
N GLY A 107 10.64 -2.31 -0.82
CA GLY A 107 11.63 -3.35 -1.02
C GLY A 107 10.98 -4.72 -0.90
N THR A 108 11.70 -5.72 -1.37
CA THR A 108 11.25 -7.12 -1.36
C THR A 108 11.65 -7.77 -0.05
N VAL A 109 10.69 -7.99 0.84
CA VAL A 109 10.89 -8.91 1.95
C VAL A 109 9.68 -9.83 2.07
N LYS A 110 9.95 -11.13 2.19
CA LYS A 110 8.92 -12.12 2.48
C LYS A 110 8.39 -11.85 3.87
N CYS A 111 7.11 -11.53 3.98
CA CYS A 111 6.44 -11.34 5.26
C CYS A 111 5.08 -12.01 5.27
N VAL A 112 4.64 -12.37 6.46
CA VAL A 112 3.28 -12.85 6.74
C VAL A 112 2.36 -11.64 6.74
N ILE A 113 1.20 -11.72 6.09
CA ILE A 113 0.20 -10.66 6.20
C ILE A 113 -0.25 -10.50 7.65
N PRO A 114 -0.12 -9.29 8.23
CA PRO A 114 -0.66 -9.00 9.55
C PRO A 114 -2.18 -9.09 9.57
N SER A 115 -2.73 -9.51 10.71
CA SER A 115 -4.19 -9.52 10.92
C SER A 115 -4.82 -8.16 10.59
N GLY A 116 -5.96 -8.18 9.93
CA GLY A 116 -6.69 -6.98 9.53
C GLY A 116 -6.08 -6.21 8.35
N ILE A 117 -5.05 -6.73 7.68
CA ILE A 117 -4.54 -6.24 6.39
C ILE A 117 -5.02 -7.18 5.28
N HIS A 118 -5.45 -6.62 4.15
CA HIS A 118 -6.03 -7.38 3.05
C HIS A 118 -5.01 -7.76 1.97
N ALA A 119 -3.97 -6.96 1.79
CA ALA A 119 -2.88 -7.28 0.86
C ALA A 119 -1.57 -6.59 1.24
N ILE A 120 -0.47 -7.23 0.87
CA ILE A 120 0.86 -6.64 0.86
C ILE A 120 1.37 -6.62 -0.59
N CYS A 121 2.09 -5.57 -0.93
CA CYS A 121 2.47 -5.26 -2.29
C CYS A 121 3.93 -4.82 -2.28
N SER A 122 4.85 -5.55 -2.90
CA SER A 122 6.25 -5.13 -2.97
C SER A 122 6.56 -4.40 -4.28
N ILE A 123 7.21 -3.25 -4.16
CA ILE A 123 7.91 -2.57 -5.25
C ILE A 123 9.32 -3.14 -5.26
N ASN A 124 9.60 -4.05 -6.18
CA ASN A 124 10.95 -4.56 -6.36
C ASN A 124 11.86 -3.47 -6.93
N GLY A 125 13.16 -3.56 -6.68
CA GLY A 125 14.15 -3.04 -7.61
C GLY A 125 14.46 -4.08 -8.65
N GLY A 126 14.64 -3.67 -9.91
CA GLY A 126 15.25 -4.58 -10.88
C GLY A 126 16.62 -5.01 -10.34
N ASN A 127 16.85 -6.31 -10.25
CA ASN A 127 18.13 -6.99 -10.04
C ASN A 127 19.03 -6.44 -8.93
N ASP A 128 18.54 -6.42 -7.69
CA ASP A 128 19.41 -6.55 -6.51
C ASP A 128 18.64 -7.26 -5.41
N SER A 129 18.45 -8.57 -5.59
CA SER A 129 18.19 -9.49 -4.50
C SER A 129 19.44 -9.55 -3.62
N LYS A 130 19.69 -8.51 -2.82
CA LYS A 130 20.45 -8.71 -1.59
C LYS A 130 19.49 -9.33 -0.60
N GLU A 131 19.57 -10.66 -0.51
CA GLU A 131 19.05 -11.39 0.64
C GLU A 131 19.61 -10.73 1.89
N TYR A 132 18.74 -10.09 2.67
CA TYR A 132 19.08 -9.70 4.02
C TYR A 132 18.83 -10.95 4.88
N VAL A 133 19.94 -11.63 5.21
CA VAL A 133 20.01 -12.70 6.22
C VAL A 133 19.69 -12.12 7.59
#